data_AF-A0A348Q9I2-F1
#
_entry.id   AF-A0A348Q9I2-F1
#
_cell.length_a   1.000
_cell.length_b   1.000
_cell.length_c   1.000
_cell.angle_alpha   90.00
_cell.angle_beta   90.00
_cell.angle_gamma   90.00
#
_symmetry.space_group_name_H-M   'P 1'
#
loop_
_entity.id
_entity.type
_entity.pdbx_description
1 polymer ?
#
loop_
_entity_poly.entity_id
_entity_poly.type
_entity_poly.pdbx_seq_one_letter_code
_entity_poly.pdbx_strand_id
1 'polypeptide(L)'
;MRSPAIRPSRNISFVMSIEFLPVCFSDRSISRLSGEAPMNRALAIVAVAAFAAGTARAGPLDVFGTFVTQEENSHIRISDCGDGTPCGVIVWIDPASVSGDATPETATDAKGAKILGLTMLEGFKQKAKGWTGGTIYNPKEGKTYGSKIKLLADGVLEVKGCIGPICQTQHWAPVESTSGMAD
;
A
#
# COMPACT_ATOMS: atom_id res chain seq x y z
N MET A 1 -33.48 -18.69 36.62
CA MET A 1 -32.44 -18.82 37.66
C MET A 1 -31.08 -18.60 37.00
N ARG A 2 -30.39 -17.54 37.43
CA ARG A 2 -28.96 -17.20 37.32
C ARG A 2 -28.29 -17.15 35.93
N SER A 3 -28.25 -15.94 35.37
CA SER A 3 -27.16 -15.47 34.50
C SER A 3 -25.81 -15.52 35.22
N PRO A 4 -24.69 -15.78 34.52
CA PRO A 4 -23.37 -15.46 35.01
C PRO A 4 -22.93 -14.05 34.58
N ALA A 5 -22.19 -13.44 35.49
CA ALA A 5 -21.87 -12.03 35.55
C ALA A 5 -20.68 -11.62 34.66
N ILE A 6 -20.77 -10.36 34.24
CA ILE A 6 -19.75 -9.51 33.64
C ILE A 6 -18.51 -9.44 34.54
N ARG A 7 -17.31 -9.60 33.96
CA ARG A 7 -16.05 -9.10 34.55
C ARG A 7 -15.43 -8.05 33.63
N PRO A 8 -15.12 -6.85 34.12
CA PRO A 8 -14.23 -5.93 33.42
C PRO A 8 -12.80 -6.12 33.93
N SER A 9 -11.82 -6.21 33.04
CA SER A 9 -10.43 -6.07 33.46
C SER A 9 -9.55 -5.42 32.39
N ARG A 10 -9.16 -4.18 32.72
CA ARG A 10 -7.85 -3.57 32.53
C ARG A 10 -7.47 -3.09 31.12
N ASN A 11 -7.85 -1.82 30.93
CA ASN A 11 -7.04 -0.76 30.31
C ASN A 11 -5.53 -1.03 30.38
N ILE A 12 -4.90 -1.13 29.21
CA ILE A 12 -3.46 -0.94 29.04
C ILE A 12 -3.32 0.22 28.05
N SER A 13 -3.36 1.44 28.58
CA SER A 13 -2.88 2.62 27.88
C SER A 13 -1.34 2.60 27.96
N PHE A 14 -0.68 2.13 26.91
CA PHE A 14 0.75 2.40 26.72
C PHE A 14 0.87 3.81 26.13
N VAL A 15 1.00 4.78 27.03
CA VAL A 15 1.39 6.15 26.68
C VAL A 15 2.91 6.11 26.52
N MET A 16 3.39 6.00 25.29
CA MET A 16 4.82 6.11 24.99
C MET A 16 5.19 7.60 25.00
N SER A 17 5.53 8.09 26.20
CA SER A 17 6.16 9.38 26.42
C SER A 17 7.52 9.40 25.73
N ILE A 18 7.56 9.97 24.53
CA ILE A 18 8.81 10.41 23.90
C ILE A 18 9.04 11.82 24.44
N GLU A 19 9.95 11.93 25.39
CA GLU A 19 10.41 13.20 25.93
C GLU A 19 11.09 14.01 24.83
N PHE A 20 10.42 15.08 24.43
CA PHE A 20 11.02 16.18 23.68
C PHE A 20 11.97 16.92 24.63
N LEU A 21 13.28 16.79 24.37
CA LEU A 21 14.26 17.70 24.94
C LEU A 21 13.99 19.12 24.44
N PRO A 22 13.79 20.12 25.33
CA PRO A 22 13.69 21.50 24.92
C PRO A 22 15.09 22.03 24.59
N VAL A 23 15.28 22.44 23.35
CA VAL A 23 16.33 23.37 22.95
C VAL A 23 15.96 24.72 23.58
N CYS A 24 16.59 25.06 24.71
CA CYS A 24 16.55 26.43 25.24
C CYS A 24 17.78 27.20 24.77
N PHE A 25 17.47 28.21 23.97
CA PHE A 25 18.31 29.28 23.46
C PHE A 25 18.46 30.38 24.53
N SER A 26 19.62 31.05 24.53
CA SER A 26 19.91 32.36 25.15
C SER A 26 19.99 32.47 26.68
N ASP A 27 21.15 32.86 27.22
CA ASP A 27 21.41 34.29 27.48
C ASP A 27 22.91 34.58 27.64
N ARG A 28 23.20 35.86 27.54
CA ARG A 28 24.46 36.51 27.20
C ARG A 28 25.04 37.06 28.49
N SER A 29 26.28 36.72 28.82
CA SER A 29 27.08 37.63 29.65
C SER A 29 28.52 37.71 29.17
N ILE A 30 28.88 38.94 28.88
CA ILE A 30 30.14 39.41 28.31
C ILE A 30 31.14 39.51 29.46
N SER A 31 32.30 38.87 29.33
CA SER A 31 33.49 39.27 30.09
C SER A 31 34.67 39.31 29.14
N ARG A 32 35.22 40.52 29.05
CA ARG A 32 36.32 40.94 28.18
C ARG A 32 37.59 40.19 28.56
N LEU A 33 38.29 39.65 27.56
CA LEU A 33 39.74 39.49 27.63
C LEU A 33 40.36 40.02 26.34
N SER A 34 41.13 41.08 26.55
CA SER A 34 42.11 41.69 25.66
C SER A 34 43.14 40.67 25.17
N GLY A 35 43.45 40.71 23.88
CA GLY A 35 44.56 39.99 23.28
C GLY A 35 44.66 40.33 21.80
N GLU A 36 45.44 41.36 21.49
CA GLU A 36 45.75 41.77 20.12
C GLU A 36 46.72 40.77 19.48
N ALA A 37 46.41 40.29 18.28
CA ALA A 37 47.39 39.80 17.32
C ALA A 37 46.84 40.01 15.90
N PRO A 38 47.61 40.63 14.98
CA PRO A 38 47.16 40.86 13.62
C PRO A 38 47.44 39.64 12.73
N MET A 39 46.63 39.50 11.68
CA MET A 39 47.02 39.14 10.30
C MET A 39 46.26 37.99 9.65
N ASN A 40 45.75 38.33 8.46
CA ASN A 40 45.27 37.51 7.35
C ASN A 40 43.92 36.79 7.47
N ARG A 41 42.90 37.57 7.10
CA ARG A 41 41.61 37.16 6.56
C ARG A 41 41.79 36.22 5.36
N ALA A 42 41.65 34.92 5.59
CA ALA A 42 41.21 33.98 4.57
C ALA A 42 39.80 33.52 4.94
N LEU A 43 38.81 34.01 4.21
CA LEU A 43 37.41 33.61 4.32
C LEU A 43 37.29 32.12 3.94
N ALA A 44 37.09 31.25 4.92
CA ALA A 44 36.59 29.90 4.68
C ALA A 44 35.05 29.94 4.75
N ILE A 45 34.38 30.08 3.60
CA ILE A 45 32.93 29.89 3.49
C ILE A 45 32.69 28.38 3.42
N VAL A 46 32.38 27.75 4.57
CA VAL A 46 31.89 26.38 4.61
C VAL A 46 30.40 26.41 4.27
N ALA A 47 30.08 26.19 3.00
CA ALA A 47 28.71 26.00 2.55
C ALA A 47 28.22 24.62 3.03
N VAL A 48 27.50 24.59 4.14
CA VAL A 48 26.78 23.39 4.61
C VAL A 48 25.56 23.21 3.70
N ALA A 49 25.72 22.44 2.62
CA ALA A 49 24.61 21.95 1.83
C ALA A 49 23.84 20.90 2.64
N ALA A 50 22.80 21.33 3.34
CA ALA A 50 21.87 20.43 4.01
C ALA A 50 21.09 19.63 2.95
N PHE A 51 21.53 18.40 2.70
CA PHE A 51 20.74 17.42 1.96
C PHE A 51 19.47 17.09 2.76
N ALA A 52 18.35 17.69 2.37
CA ALA A 52 17.04 17.24 2.81
C ALA A 52 16.77 15.87 2.16
N ALA A 53 17.17 14.80 2.84
CA ALA A 53 16.78 13.44 2.47
C ALA A 53 15.27 13.29 2.73
N GLY A 54 14.47 13.43 1.67
CA GLY A 54 13.04 13.13 1.74
C GLY A 54 12.83 11.68 2.17
N THR A 55 12.15 11.47 3.30
CA THR A 55 11.77 10.14 3.75
C THR A 55 10.72 9.59 2.77
N ALA A 56 11.16 8.73 1.84
CA ALA A 56 10.24 7.99 1.01
C ALA A 56 9.52 6.96 1.90
N ARG A 57 8.32 7.31 2.37
CA ARG A 57 7.46 6.43 3.16
C ARG A 57 7.14 5.20 2.31
N ALA A 58 7.61 4.04 2.73
CA ALA A 58 7.18 2.78 2.14
C ALA A 58 5.67 2.65 2.41
N GLY A 59 4.89 2.36 1.36
CA GLY A 59 3.47 2.04 1.54
C GLY A 59 3.30 0.79 2.41
N PRO A 60 2.11 0.55 2.97
CA PRO A 60 1.81 -0.69 3.66
C PRO A 60 2.20 -1.90 2.79
N LEU A 61 2.96 -2.84 3.35
CA LEU A 61 3.30 -4.10 2.66
C LEU A 61 2.11 -5.06 2.60
N ASP A 62 1.12 -4.82 3.46
CA ASP A 62 -0.15 -5.50 3.46
C ASP A 62 -0.97 -5.05 2.24
N VAL A 63 -1.21 -5.98 1.32
CA VAL A 63 -2.01 -5.77 0.11
C VAL A 63 -3.29 -6.60 0.15
N PHE A 64 -3.58 -7.24 1.28
CA PHE A 64 -4.73 -8.12 1.41
C PHE A 64 -6.02 -7.30 1.52
N GLY A 65 -7.09 -7.82 0.92
CA GLY A 65 -8.35 -7.09 0.86
C GLY A 65 -9.22 -7.53 -0.31
N THR A 66 -10.28 -6.79 -0.58
CA THR A 66 -11.09 -6.94 -1.80
C THR A 66 -11.18 -5.59 -2.47
N PHE A 67 -10.88 -5.55 -3.76
CA PHE A 67 -10.74 -4.32 -4.52
C PHE A 67 -11.58 -4.37 -5.79
N VAL A 68 -12.19 -3.25 -6.14
CA VAL A 68 -12.91 -3.08 -7.40
C VAL A 68 -11.92 -2.67 -8.49
N THR A 69 -12.00 -3.32 -9.66
CA THR A 69 -11.18 -2.97 -10.82
C THR A 69 -11.45 -1.53 -11.26
N GLN A 70 -10.49 -0.89 -11.94
CA GLN A 70 -10.67 0.50 -12.40
C GLN A 70 -11.82 0.66 -13.41
N GLU A 71 -12.18 -0.42 -14.11
CA GLU A 71 -13.36 -0.47 -14.99
C GLU A 71 -14.68 -0.72 -14.23
N GLU A 72 -14.62 -0.86 -12.90
CA GLU A 72 -15.76 -1.09 -12.00
C GLU A 72 -16.59 -2.35 -12.31
N ASN A 73 -16.03 -3.28 -13.08
CA ASN A 73 -16.74 -4.46 -13.59
C ASN A 73 -16.41 -5.76 -12.86
N SER A 74 -15.48 -5.74 -11.90
CA SER A 74 -15.09 -6.94 -11.17
C SER A 74 -14.53 -6.61 -9.80
N HIS A 75 -14.76 -7.49 -8.82
CA HIS A 75 -14.09 -7.44 -7.53
C HIS A 75 -13.03 -8.54 -7.45
N ILE A 76 -11.83 -8.15 -7.04
CA ILE A 76 -10.68 -9.03 -6.88
C ILE A 76 -10.35 -9.15 -5.41
N ARG A 77 -10.41 -10.35 -4.86
CA ARG A 77 -9.95 -10.64 -3.50
C ARG A 77 -8.46 -10.96 -3.53
N ILE A 78 -7.67 -10.16 -2.81
CA ILE A 78 -6.26 -10.43 -2.56
C ILE A 78 -6.13 -11.16 -1.22
N SER A 79 -5.59 -12.38 -1.24
CA SER A 79 -5.34 -13.22 -0.08
C SER A 79 -4.02 -13.97 -0.20
N ASP A 80 -3.57 -14.63 0.86
CA ASP A 80 -2.39 -15.50 0.80
C ASP A 80 -2.62 -16.67 -0.16
N CYS A 81 -1.65 -16.98 -1.02
CA CYS A 81 -1.67 -18.15 -1.92
C CYS A 81 -1.46 -19.49 -1.18
N GLY A 82 -1.14 -19.46 0.12
CA GLY A 82 -0.70 -20.60 0.93
C GLY A 82 0.82 -20.67 1.15
N ASP A 83 1.57 -19.70 0.64
CA ASP A 83 3.04 -19.65 0.67
C ASP A 83 3.59 -18.32 1.24
N GLY A 84 2.73 -17.47 1.80
CA GLY A 84 3.11 -16.15 2.31
C GLY A 84 3.10 -15.06 1.23
N THR A 85 2.72 -15.37 -0.01
CA THR A 85 2.63 -14.42 -1.12
C THR A 85 1.18 -14.08 -1.48
N PRO A 86 0.91 -12.88 -2.04
CA PRO A 86 -0.44 -12.49 -2.41
C PRO A 86 -0.90 -13.13 -3.73
N CYS A 87 -2.10 -13.68 -3.70
CA CYS A 87 -2.89 -14.13 -4.86
C CYS A 87 -4.14 -13.27 -5.00
N GLY A 88 -4.50 -12.92 -6.23
CA GLY A 88 -5.74 -12.21 -6.53
C GLY A 88 -6.72 -13.09 -7.28
N VAL A 89 -7.93 -13.25 -6.75
CA VAL A 89 -8.99 -14.10 -7.32
C VAL A 89 -10.22 -13.25 -7.64
N ILE A 90 -10.84 -13.50 -8.80
CA ILE A 90 -12.09 -12.84 -9.17
C ILE A 90 -13.23 -13.40 -8.32
N VAL A 91 -13.84 -12.57 -7.48
CA VAL A 91 -14.91 -12.99 -6.53
C VAL A 91 -16.28 -12.41 -6.86
N TRP A 92 -16.35 -11.42 -7.74
CA TRP A 92 -17.60 -10.86 -8.25
C TRP A 92 -17.36 -10.25 -9.63
N ILE A 93 -18.37 -10.29 -10.48
CA ILE A 93 -18.38 -9.72 -11.83
C ILE A 93 -19.67 -8.94 -11.97
N ASP A 94 -19.60 -7.73 -12.51
CA ASP A 94 -20.78 -6.93 -12.82
C ASP A 94 -21.61 -7.64 -13.91
N PRO A 95 -22.88 -8.00 -13.66
CA PRO A 95 -23.76 -8.57 -14.67
C PRO A 95 -23.84 -7.74 -15.95
N ALA A 96 -23.74 -6.41 -15.87
CA ALA A 96 -23.79 -5.53 -17.03
C ALA A 96 -22.52 -5.60 -17.91
N SER A 97 -21.43 -6.17 -17.38
CA SER A 97 -20.17 -6.34 -18.10
C SER A 97 -20.07 -7.68 -18.85
N VAL A 98 -21.02 -8.58 -18.63
CA VAL A 98 -21.08 -9.88 -19.30
C VAL A 98 -21.85 -9.73 -20.62
N SER A 99 -21.38 -10.40 -21.68
CA SER A 99 -21.94 -10.26 -23.03
C SER A 99 -22.83 -11.44 -23.42
N GLY A 100 -23.82 -11.18 -24.27
CA GLY A 100 -24.73 -12.21 -24.79
C GLY A 100 -25.64 -12.78 -23.70
N ASP A 101 -25.91 -14.08 -23.78
CA ASP A 101 -26.79 -14.80 -22.85
C ASP A 101 -26.08 -15.28 -21.58
N ALA A 102 -24.79 -14.95 -21.40
CA ALA A 102 -24.01 -15.40 -20.26
C ALA A 102 -24.34 -14.59 -18.99
N THR A 103 -24.26 -15.25 -17.84
CA THR A 103 -24.32 -14.64 -16.51
C THR A 103 -22.93 -14.60 -15.87
N PRO A 104 -22.70 -13.86 -14.78
CA PRO A 104 -21.45 -13.93 -14.01
C PRO A 104 -21.00 -15.36 -13.67
N GLU A 105 -21.94 -16.27 -13.46
CA GLU A 105 -21.69 -17.66 -13.09
C GLU A 105 -21.26 -18.55 -14.27
N THR A 106 -21.66 -18.17 -15.49
CA THR A 106 -21.38 -18.90 -16.73
C THR A 106 -20.38 -18.19 -17.63
N ALA A 107 -19.95 -16.97 -17.30
CA ALA A 107 -18.98 -16.20 -18.06
C ALA A 107 -17.64 -16.94 -18.16
N THR A 108 -17.13 -17.05 -19.38
CA THR A 108 -15.85 -17.71 -19.69
C THR A 108 -14.83 -16.71 -20.23
N ASP A 109 -13.56 -16.97 -19.95
CA ASP A 109 -12.44 -16.22 -20.50
C ASP A 109 -12.24 -16.52 -22.01
N ALA A 110 -11.27 -15.87 -22.64
CA ALA A 110 -10.93 -16.08 -24.04
C ALA A 110 -10.47 -17.51 -24.39
N LYS A 111 -10.20 -18.35 -23.39
CA LYS A 111 -9.79 -19.76 -23.52
C LYS A 111 -10.91 -20.74 -23.14
N GLY A 112 -12.10 -20.26 -22.81
CA GLY A 112 -13.25 -21.07 -22.42
C GLY A 112 -13.26 -21.52 -20.95
N ALA A 113 -12.35 -21.02 -20.11
CA ALA A 113 -12.35 -21.29 -18.67
C ALA A 113 -13.28 -20.34 -17.92
N LYS A 114 -13.92 -20.80 -16.84
CA LYS A 114 -14.81 -19.96 -16.02
C LYS A 114 -14.04 -18.77 -15.41
N ILE A 115 -14.60 -17.57 -15.53
CA ILE A 115 -13.97 -16.33 -15.00
C ILE A 115 -14.11 -16.23 -13.48
N LEU A 116 -15.30 -16.50 -12.94
CA LEU A 116 -15.53 -16.41 -11.50
C LEU A 116 -14.72 -17.49 -10.76
N GLY A 117 -13.89 -17.07 -9.79
CA GLY A 117 -12.96 -17.94 -9.06
C GLY A 117 -11.59 -18.10 -9.74
N LEU A 118 -11.35 -17.44 -10.87
CA LEU A 118 -10.07 -17.49 -11.56
C LEU A 118 -9.00 -16.70 -10.80
N THR A 119 -7.83 -17.32 -10.60
CA THR A 119 -6.63 -16.64 -10.07
C THR A 119 -6.03 -15.75 -11.15
N MET A 120 -6.14 -14.45 -10.93
CA MET A 120 -5.72 -13.41 -11.86
C MET A 120 -4.35 -12.82 -11.53
N LEU A 121 -3.91 -12.88 -10.27
CA LEU A 121 -2.63 -12.35 -9.78
C LEU A 121 -1.91 -13.41 -8.96
N GLU A 122 -0.63 -13.69 -9.24
CA GLU A 122 0.16 -14.69 -8.51
C GLU A 122 1.69 -14.53 -8.69
N GLY A 123 2.48 -15.34 -7.97
CA GLY A 123 3.93 -15.48 -8.19
C GLY A 123 4.79 -14.32 -7.68
N PHE A 124 4.25 -13.52 -6.76
CA PHE A 124 4.90 -12.30 -6.30
C PHE A 124 6.07 -12.55 -5.36
N LYS A 125 7.02 -11.61 -5.35
CA LYS A 125 8.11 -11.53 -4.38
C LYS A 125 8.06 -10.21 -3.64
N GLN A 126 8.17 -10.27 -2.32
CA GLN A 126 8.17 -9.08 -1.48
C GLN A 126 9.41 -8.21 -1.75
N LYS A 127 9.21 -6.89 -1.74
CA LYS A 127 10.24 -5.85 -1.82
C LYS A 127 9.94 -4.74 -0.82
N ALA A 128 10.87 -3.80 -0.68
CA ALA A 128 10.75 -2.69 0.26
C ALA A 128 9.51 -1.80 0.07
N LYS A 129 8.92 -1.79 -1.14
CA LYS A 129 7.78 -0.93 -1.51
C LYS A 129 6.69 -1.70 -2.26
N GLY A 130 6.30 -2.86 -1.71
CA GLY A 130 5.27 -3.73 -2.27
C GLY A 130 5.83 -5.01 -2.86
N TRP A 131 5.20 -5.51 -3.91
CA TRP A 131 5.40 -6.85 -4.45
C TRP A 131 5.72 -6.78 -5.95
N THR A 132 6.69 -7.57 -6.41
CA THR A 132 7.16 -7.55 -7.80
C THR A 132 7.42 -8.95 -8.34
N GLY A 133 7.53 -9.08 -9.66
CA GLY A 133 7.96 -10.33 -10.31
C GLY A 133 6.86 -11.38 -10.38
N GLY A 134 5.64 -11.03 -9.96
CA GLY A 134 4.45 -11.81 -10.19
C GLY A 134 3.90 -11.59 -11.58
N THR A 135 2.70 -12.09 -11.80
CA THR A 135 1.98 -12.03 -13.07
C THR A 135 0.56 -11.51 -12.87
N ILE A 136 -0.02 -10.98 -13.95
CA ILE A 136 -1.45 -10.67 -14.05
C ILE A 136 -2.02 -11.33 -15.30
N TYR A 137 -3.08 -12.12 -15.16
CA TYR A 137 -3.84 -12.69 -16.26
C TYR A 137 -4.95 -11.73 -16.70
N ASN A 138 -5.13 -11.53 -18.00
CA ASN A 138 -6.26 -10.82 -18.57
C ASN A 138 -7.24 -11.85 -19.16
N PRO A 139 -8.40 -12.10 -18.53
CA PRO A 139 -9.36 -13.09 -19.02
C PRO A 139 -10.02 -12.68 -20.34
N LYS A 140 -10.14 -11.39 -20.64
CA LYS A 140 -10.71 -10.89 -21.92
C LYS A 140 -9.81 -11.23 -23.11
N GLU A 141 -8.50 -11.25 -22.89
CA GLU A 141 -7.50 -11.50 -23.95
C GLU A 141 -6.91 -12.91 -23.91
N GLY A 142 -7.06 -13.62 -22.80
CA GLY A 142 -6.40 -14.91 -22.58
C GLY A 142 -4.89 -14.80 -22.39
N LYS A 143 -4.37 -13.66 -21.96
CA LYS A 143 -2.93 -13.36 -21.90
C LYS A 143 -2.44 -13.09 -20.49
N THR A 144 -1.19 -13.42 -20.24
CA THR A 144 -0.52 -13.17 -18.95
C THR A 144 0.59 -12.15 -19.12
N TYR A 145 0.64 -11.17 -18.22
CA TYR A 145 1.61 -10.08 -18.21
C TYR A 145 2.44 -10.12 -16.94
N GLY A 146 3.65 -9.56 -16.98
CA GLY A 146 4.44 -9.36 -15.75
C GLY A 146 3.75 -8.33 -14.87
N SER A 147 3.77 -8.52 -13.55
CA SER A 147 3.03 -7.66 -12.62
C SER A 147 3.82 -7.20 -11.41
N LYS A 148 3.39 -6.04 -10.89
CA LYS A 148 3.81 -5.44 -9.62
C LYS A 148 2.57 -4.88 -8.94
N ILE A 149 2.47 -5.05 -7.64
CA ILE A 149 1.38 -4.51 -6.83
C ILE A 149 1.92 -3.81 -5.59
N LYS A 150 1.25 -2.75 -5.15
CA LYS A 150 1.52 -2.11 -3.85
C LYS A 150 0.25 -1.43 -3.35
N LEU A 151 0.08 -1.40 -2.04
CA LEU A 151 -0.96 -0.59 -1.42
C LEU A 151 -0.46 0.85 -1.30
N LEU A 152 -1.30 1.79 -1.72
CA LEU A 152 -1.08 3.22 -1.55
C LEU A 152 -1.54 3.65 -0.15
N ALA A 153 -1.20 4.88 0.23
CA ALA A 153 -1.47 5.40 1.58
C ALA A 153 -2.98 5.58 1.87
N ASP A 154 -3.79 5.73 0.83
CA ASP A 154 -5.25 5.87 0.85
C ASP A 154 -5.99 4.52 0.77
N GLY A 155 -5.26 3.39 0.78
CA GLY A 155 -5.83 2.05 0.68
C GLY A 155 -6.12 1.60 -0.76
N VAL A 156 -5.84 2.42 -1.77
CA VAL A 156 -5.95 2.01 -3.18
C VAL A 156 -4.84 1.02 -3.52
N LEU A 157 -5.19 -0.07 -4.20
CA LEU A 157 -4.21 -1.02 -4.72
C LEU A 157 -3.73 -0.55 -6.10
N GLU A 158 -2.46 -0.15 -6.20
CA GLU A 158 -1.82 0.09 -7.49
C GLU A 158 -1.41 -1.25 -8.10
N VAL A 159 -1.97 -1.58 -9.26
CA VAL A 159 -1.68 -2.81 -10.01
C VAL A 159 -1.05 -2.44 -11.35
N LYS A 160 0.14 -2.96 -11.61
CA LYS A 160 0.85 -2.77 -12.89
C LYS A 160 0.88 -4.05 -13.69
N GLY A 161 0.55 -3.96 -14.97
CA GLY A 161 0.77 -5.02 -15.98
C GLY A 161 1.83 -4.56 -16.97
N CYS A 162 2.80 -5.41 -17.28
CA CYS A 162 3.97 -5.05 -18.09
C CYS A 162 4.25 -6.07 -19.20
N ILE A 163 4.65 -5.57 -20.38
CA ILE A 163 5.26 -6.31 -21.47
C ILE A 163 6.68 -5.77 -21.63
N GLY A 164 7.67 -6.53 -21.16
CA GLY A 164 9.07 -6.07 -21.15
C GLY A 164 9.21 -4.74 -20.38
N PRO A 165 9.76 -3.67 -21.00
CA PRO A 165 9.94 -2.37 -20.33
C PRO A 165 8.68 -1.51 -20.27
N ILE A 166 7.61 -1.87 -20.98
CA ILE A 166 6.39 -1.06 -21.08
C ILE A 166 5.38 -1.57 -20.05
N CYS A 167 4.84 -0.69 -19.23
CA CYS A 167 3.85 -1.02 -18.21
C CYS A 167 2.62 -0.11 -18.30
N GLN A 168 1.45 -0.68 -18.02
CA GLN A 168 0.23 0.04 -17.73
C GLN A 168 -0.11 -0.08 -16.25
N THR A 169 -0.70 0.97 -15.68
CA THR A 169 -1.05 1.04 -14.26
C THR A 169 -2.55 1.16 -14.12
N GLN A 170 -3.12 0.40 -13.20
CA GLN A 170 -4.51 0.45 -12.78
C GLN A 170 -4.57 0.77 -11.30
N HIS A 171 -5.58 1.53 -10.89
CA HIS A 171 -5.85 1.85 -9.49
C HIS A 171 -7.15 1.17 -9.08
N TRP A 172 -7.07 0.23 -8.14
CA TRP A 172 -8.23 -0.51 -7.67
C TRP A 172 -8.62 -0.03 -6.29
N ALA A 173 -9.81 0.54 -6.18
CA ALA A 173 -10.33 1.05 -4.91
C ALA A 173 -10.71 -0.12 -3.99
N PRO A 174 -10.54 0.00 -2.67
CA PRO A 174 -11.05 -1.00 -1.74
C PRO A 174 -12.57 -1.07 -1.85
N VAL A 175 -13.12 -2.28 -1.81
CA VAL A 175 -14.56 -2.47 -1.63
C VAL A 175 -14.82 -2.22 -0.16
N GLU A 176 -15.41 -1.08 0.17
CA GLU A 176 -15.91 -0.76 1.50
C GLU A 176 -16.82 -1.92 1.95
N SER A 177 -16.34 -2.75 2.89
CA SER A 177 -17.25 -3.65 3.60
C SER A 177 -18.12 -2.76 4.46
N THR A 178 -19.26 -2.36 3.92
CA THR A 178 -20.28 -1.58 4.62
C THR A 178 -20.69 -2.39 5.86
N SER A 179 -20.03 -2.12 6.97
CA SER A 179 -20.23 -2.77 8.27
C SER A 179 -20.54 -1.75 9.37
N GLY A 180 -20.96 -0.55 8.97
CA GLY A 180 -21.35 0.49 9.91
C GLY A 180 -22.10 1.63 9.25
N MET A 181 -23.30 1.38 8.72
CA MET A 181 -24.40 2.35 8.75
C MET A 181 -25.71 1.72 8.22
N ALA A 182 -26.52 1.14 9.11
CA ALA A 182 -27.99 1.12 9.07
C ALA A 182 -28.53 0.26 10.22
N ASP A 183 -28.46 0.81 11.43
CA ASP A 183 -29.48 0.58 12.47
C ASP A 183 -30.64 1.56 12.23
#